data_AF-A0A1H1QS43-F1
#
_entry.id   AF-A0A1H1QS43-F1
#
_cell.length_a   1.000
_cell.length_b   1.000
_cell.length_c   1.000
_cell.angle_alpha   90.00
_cell.angle_beta   90.00
_cell.angle_gamma   90.00
#
_symmetry.space_group_name_H-M   'P 1'
#
loop_
_entity.id
_entity.type
_entity.pdbx_description
1 polymer ?
#
loop_
_entity_poly.entity_id
_entity_poly.type
_entity_poly.pdbx_seq_one_letter_code
_entity_poly.pdbx_strand_id
1 'polypeptide(L)'
;MASRQRGIAMITVLLVMALALLLTASLLRSHRLTLQGSTQHIHQVQLRQWAITAEGWAVRLLQGIGHTPPQNVNLAQEWAQRPVAFALPDTEIRLSIEDLAGRFNLTPLLGPGKADEIILARWARLLERLEIAAIDLAPLRGSDVRDPSQLRLLPGVDESTLRRLEPWIALLPGNAPLNINTTSALLLSTLEGMSDSDAQLLIQQRPAEGYPDAGTFALVAGLKGRGISAHGLGVGSRWFRVTVEVAAGRSRLRLVSDLERDPKSQRLRVVQRRFLAPIQSESSL
;
A
#
# COMPACT_ATOMS: atom_id res chain seq x y z
N MET A 1 36.08 -78.82 2.14
CA MET A 1 35.02 -77.94 1.58
C MET A 1 34.71 -76.70 2.46
N ALA A 2 35.65 -76.16 3.24
CA ALA A 2 35.38 -75.06 4.19
C ALA A 2 35.96 -73.67 3.82
N SER A 3 36.77 -73.56 2.76
CA SER A 3 37.38 -72.28 2.34
C SER A 3 36.50 -71.45 1.39
N ARG A 4 35.56 -72.07 0.67
CA ARG A 4 34.66 -71.40 -0.28
C ARG A 4 33.53 -70.59 0.39
N GLN A 5 33.14 -70.97 1.62
CA GLN A 5 32.05 -70.32 2.36
C GLN A 5 32.50 -69.04 3.10
N ARG A 6 33.77 -68.96 3.52
CA ARG A 6 34.33 -67.76 4.19
C ARG A 6 34.48 -66.57 3.25
N GLY A 7 34.81 -66.79 1.97
CA GLY A 7 34.88 -65.75 0.96
C GLY A 7 33.52 -65.12 0.64
N ILE A 8 32.49 -65.95 0.49
CA ILE A 8 31.10 -65.48 0.24
C ILE A 8 30.57 -64.72 1.47
N ALA A 9 30.81 -65.22 2.68
CA ALA A 9 30.39 -64.55 3.91
C ALA A 9 31.05 -63.17 4.09
N MET A 10 32.33 -63.02 3.74
CA MET A 10 33.01 -61.73 3.81
C MET A 10 32.48 -60.75 2.75
N ILE A 11 32.21 -61.23 1.53
CA ILE A 11 31.63 -60.42 0.45
C ILE A 11 30.21 -59.96 0.82
N THR A 12 29.37 -60.83 1.40
CA THR A 12 28.01 -60.45 1.80
C THR A 12 27.99 -59.45 2.95
N VAL A 13 28.87 -59.61 3.96
CA VAL A 13 28.98 -58.64 5.07
C VAL A 13 29.47 -57.28 4.56
N LEU A 14 30.47 -57.27 3.68
CA LEU A 14 30.96 -56.03 3.07
C LEU A 14 29.88 -55.35 2.20
N LEU A 15 29.11 -56.13 1.44
CA LEU A 15 28.01 -55.62 0.63
C LEU A 15 26.90 -55.01 1.49
N VAL A 16 26.50 -55.69 2.57
CA VAL A 16 25.47 -55.22 3.50
C VAL A 16 25.93 -53.95 4.23
N MET A 17 27.18 -53.89 4.70
CA MET A 17 27.74 -52.67 5.29
C MET A 17 27.81 -51.52 4.29
N ALA A 18 28.28 -51.77 3.06
CA ALA A 18 28.36 -50.75 2.02
C ALA A 18 26.97 -50.21 1.68
N LEU A 19 25.95 -51.08 1.59
CA LEU A 19 24.57 -50.67 1.38
C LEU A 19 24.02 -49.84 2.56
N ALA A 20 24.27 -50.26 3.80
CA ALA A 20 23.86 -49.50 4.98
C ALA A 20 24.53 -48.12 5.04
N LEU A 21 25.80 -48.02 4.67
CA LEU A 21 26.54 -46.75 4.57
C LEU A 21 26.00 -45.84 3.46
N LEU A 22 25.64 -46.39 2.30
CA LEU A 22 25.03 -45.63 1.22
C LEU A 22 23.63 -45.11 1.59
N LEU A 23 22.82 -45.93 2.25
CA LEU A 23 21.49 -45.53 2.74
C LEU A 23 21.58 -44.43 3.81
N THR A 24 22.48 -44.58 4.79
CA THR A 24 22.69 -43.56 5.83
C THR A 24 23.23 -42.25 5.26
N ALA A 25 24.18 -42.30 4.32
CA ALA A 25 24.68 -41.11 3.63
C ALA A 25 23.58 -40.40 2.80
N SER A 26 22.69 -41.18 2.16
CA SER A 26 21.54 -40.65 1.42
C SER A 26 20.53 -39.94 2.32
N LEU A 27 20.17 -40.55 3.45
CA LEU A 27 19.28 -39.97 4.45
C LEU A 27 19.87 -38.70 5.09
N LEU A 28 21.18 -38.68 5.37
CA LEU A 28 21.81 -37.49 5.94
C LEU A 28 21.84 -36.32 4.94
N ARG A 29 21.96 -36.62 3.64
CA ARG A 29 21.91 -35.61 2.57
C ARG A 29 20.50 -35.03 2.41
N SER A 30 19.45 -35.86 2.48
CA SER A 30 18.06 -35.39 2.41
C SER A 30 17.67 -34.55 3.62
N HIS A 31 18.13 -34.90 4.83
CA HIS A 31 17.89 -34.10 6.04
C HIS A 31 18.56 -32.71 6.00
N ARG A 32 19.78 -32.60 5.43
CA ARG A 32 20.49 -31.31 5.31
C ARG A 32 19.79 -30.32 4.38
N LEU A 33 19.16 -30.80 3.31
CA LEU A 33 18.41 -29.95 2.37
C LEU A 33 17.12 -29.41 2.99
N THR A 34 16.43 -30.23 3.80
CA THR A 34 15.22 -29.79 4.54
C THR A 34 15.55 -28.74 5.59
N LEU A 35 16.65 -28.90 6.33
CA LEU A 35 17.08 -27.94 7.37
C LEU A 35 17.41 -26.55 6.81
N GLN A 36 18.01 -26.47 5.62
CA GLN A 36 18.31 -25.19 4.97
C GLN A 36 17.03 -24.42 4.58
N GLY A 37 15.99 -25.13 4.13
CA GLY A 37 14.68 -24.55 3.87
C GLY A 37 13.96 -24.07 5.13
N SER A 38 14.10 -24.80 6.24
CA SER A 38 13.48 -24.45 7.52
C SER A 38 13.96 -23.11 8.08
N THR A 39 15.27 -22.81 8.01
CA THR A 39 15.82 -21.54 8.50
C THR A 39 15.31 -20.36 7.69
N GLN A 40 15.31 -20.46 6.35
CA GLN A 40 14.76 -19.40 5.49
C GLN A 40 13.26 -19.19 5.74
N HIS A 41 12.51 -20.27 5.95
CA HIS A 41 11.09 -20.20 6.28
C HIS A 41 10.85 -19.49 7.63
N ILE A 42 11.65 -19.82 8.66
CA ILE A 42 11.59 -19.17 9.98
C ILE A 42 11.87 -17.68 9.86
N HIS A 43 12.90 -17.27 9.11
CA HIS A 43 13.22 -15.85 8.89
C HIS A 43 12.06 -15.11 8.20
N GLN A 44 11.42 -15.71 7.20
CA GLN A 44 10.26 -15.10 6.53
C GLN A 44 9.05 -14.93 7.46
N VAL A 45 8.79 -15.92 8.31
CA VAL A 45 7.74 -15.83 9.33
C VAL A 45 8.06 -14.72 10.34
N GLN A 46 9.32 -14.61 10.76
CA GLN A 46 9.76 -13.57 11.69
C GLN A 46 9.57 -12.16 11.12
N LEU A 47 9.99 -11.92 9.87
CA LEU A 47 9.76 -10.64 9.19
C LEU A 47 8.28 -10.28 9.10
N ARG A 48 7.42 -11.27 8.81
CA ARG A 48 5.97 -11.08 8.77
C ARG A 48 5.42 -10.69 10.14
N GLN A 49 5.88 -11.32 11.21
CA GLN A 49 5.46 -11.00 12.57
C GLN A 49 5.86 -9.58 12.97
N TRP A 50 7.08 -9.15 12.60
CA TRP A 50 7.52 -7.77 12.79
C TRP A 50 6.63 -6.78 12.03
N ALA A 51 6.31 -7.07 10.77
CA ALA A 51 5.47 -6.19 9.97
C ALA A 51 4.05 -6.05 10.54
N ILE A 52 3.42 -7.15 10.97
CA ILE A 52 2.09 -7.14 11.61
C ILE A 52 2.13 -6.40 12.95
N THR A 53 3.20 -6.54 13.72
CA THR A 53 3.36 -5.82 15.00
C THR A 53 3.45 -4.32 14.77
N ALA A 54 4.21 -3.89 13.75
CA ALA A 54 4.31 -2.49 13.37
C ALA A 54 2.98 -1.93 12.82
N GLU A 55 2.23 -2.70 12.02
CA GLU A 55 0.86 -2.35 11.61
C GLU A 55 -0.04 -2.13 12.84
N GLY A 56 0.00 -3.04 13.82
CA GLY A 56 -0.77 -2.90 15.07
C GLY A 56 -0.35 -1.69 15.91
N TRP A 57 0.89 -1.20 15.77
CA TRP A 57 1.33 0.07 16.34
C TRP A 57 0.74 1.27 15.57
N ALA A 58 0.77 1.26 14.23
CA ALA A 58 0.12 2.31 13.43
C ALA A 58 -1.38 2.43 13.72
N VAL A 59 -2.07 1.30 13.88
CA VAL A 59 -3.49 1.28 14.26
C VAL A 59 -3.71 1.98 15.62
N ARG A 60 -2.82 1.78 16.59
CA ARG A 60 -2.87 2.45 17.89
C ARG A 60 -2.53 3.93 17.80
N LEU A 61 -1.52 4.29 17.00
CA LEU A 61 -1.16 5.68 16.73
C LEU A 61 -2.34 6.45 16.13
N LEU A 62 -3.03 5.86 15.14
CA LEU A 62 -4.22 6.46 14.57
C LEU A 62 -5.44 6.41 15.53
N GLN A 63 -5.40 5.63 16.61
CA GLN A 63 -6.47 5.55 17.63
C GLN A 63 -6.29 6.54 18.80
N GLY A 64 -5.09 7.04 19.11
CA GLY A 64 -4.84 8.14 20.08
C GLY A 64 -4.58 9.45 19.33
N ILE A 65 -5.07 10.65 19.69
CA ILE A 65 -5.30 11.32 20.98
C ILE A 65 -6.71 11.97 20.96
N GLY A 66 -7.77 11.19 21.20
CA GLY A 66 -9.13 11.75 21.38
C GLY A 66 -10.27 10.82 20.95
N HIS A 67 -11.40 10.89 21.65
CA HIS A 67 -12.65 10.18 21.32
C HIS A 67 -13.48 10.87 20.23
N THR A 68 -12.98 11.98 19.70
CA THR A 68 -13.64 12.74 18.64
C THR A 68 -12.97 12.39 17.31
N PRO A 69 -13.71 11.93 16.29
CA PRO A 69 -13.14 11.81 14.96
C PRO A 69 -12.50 13.14 14.58
N PRO A 70 -11.26 13.16 14.06
CA PRO A 70 -10.73 14.38 13.47
C PRO A 70 -11.65 14.75 12.31
N GLN A 71 -12.55 15.71 12.56
CA GLN A 71 -13.31 16.39 11.51
C GLN A 71 -12.34 17.02 10.50
N ASN A 72 -11.11 17.30 10.96
CA ASN A 72 -9.98 17.76 10.18
C ASN A 72 -8.79 16.78 10.33
N VAL A 73 -8.53 15.99 9.27
CA VAL A 73 -7.35 15.13 9.11
C VAL A 73 -6.32 15.91 8.30
N ASN A 74 -5.15 16.15 8.86
CA ASN A 74 -4.13 17.02 8.27
C ASN A 74 -2.71 16.46 8.47
N LEU A 75 -1.72 17.08 7.84
CA LEU A 75 -0.33 16.62 7.85
C LEU A 75 0.49 17.07 9.09
N ALA A 76 -0.07 17.90 9.99
CA ALA A 76 0.58 18.25 11.25
C ALA A 76 0.39 17.18 12.34
N GLN A 77 -0.64 16.34 12.19
CA GLN A 77 -0.94 15.24 13.10
C GLN A 77 0.23 14.23 13.17
N GLU A 78 0.41 13.62 14.34
CA GLU A 78 1.55 12.74 14.66
C GLU A 78 1.72 11.59 13.65
N TRP A 79 0.61 11.04 13.13
CA TRP A 79 0.64 9.95 12.15
C TRP A 79 1.26 10.34 10.80
N ALA A 80 1.20 11.63 10.42
CA ALA A 80 1.65 12.14 9.13
C ALA A 80 3.12 12.60 9.16
N GLN A 81 3.72 12.63 10.35
CA GLN A 81 5.12 12.99 10.50
C GLN A 81 6.02 11.86 9.96
N ARG A 82 7.32 12.15 9.78
CA ARG A 82 8.30 11.31 9.06
C ARG A 82 8.17 9.80 9.37
N PRO A 83 8.54 8.92 8.42
CA PRO A 83 8.46 7.48 8.63
C PRO A 83 9.11 7.07 9.94
N VAL A 84 8.36 6.31 10.75
CA VAL A 84 8.84 5.86 12.05
C VAL A 84 9.74 4.66 11.83
N ALA A 85 11.01 4.82 12.23
CA ALA A 85 12.01 3.78 12.15
C ALA A 85 12.20 3.13 13.52
N PHE A 86 12.04 1.81 13.59
CA PHE A 86 12.39 1.01 14.77
C PHE A 86 13.69 0.26 14.48
N ALA A 87 14.72 0.54 15.27
CA ALA A 87 15.98 -0.21 15.22
C ALA A 87 15.91 -1.35 16.24
N LEU A 88 15.84 -2.58 15.74
CA LEU A 88 16.00 -3.80 16.52
C LEU A 88 17.37 -4.42 16.19
N PRO A 89 17.90 -5.31 17.05
CA PRO A 89 19.10 -6.07 16.69
C PRO A 89 18.92 -6.76 15.33
N ASP A 90 19.80 -6.43 14.38
CA ASP A 90 19.83 -6.96 13.02
C ASP A 90 18.55 -6.77 12.18
N THR A 91 17.62 -5.89 12.61
CA THR A 91 16.35 -5.64 11.91
C THR A 91 15.99 -4.16 11.92
N GLU A 92 15.81 -3.58 10.73
CA GLU A 92 15.26 -2.24 10.53
C GLU A 92 13.79 -2.36 10.14
N ILE A 93 12.91 -1.67 10.85
CA ILE A 93 11.50 -1.55 10.50
C ILE A 93 11.20 -0.09 10.18
N ARG A 94 10.73 0.19 8.98
CA ARG A 94 10.26 1.52 8.56
C ARG A 94 8.75 1.48 8.36
N LEU A 95 8.06 2.42 8.99
CA LEU A 95 6.61 2.52 8.93
C LEU A 95 6.19 3.90 8.44
N SER A 96 5.33 3.96 7.44
CA SER A 96 4.71 5.19 6.98
C SER A 96 3.20 5.04 6.92
N ILE A 97 2.50 6.14 7.21
CA ILE A 97 1.04 6.22 7.15
C ILE A 97 0.68 7.32 6.16
N GLU A 98 -0.22 7.03 5.24
CA GLU A 98 -0.79 8.01 4.32
C GLU A 98 -2.31 8.08 4.49
N ASP A 99 -2.89 9.24 4.20
CA ASP A 99 -4.33 9.41 4.04
C ASP A 99 -4.76 9.07 2.61
N LEU A 100 -5.61 8.06 2.46
CA LEU A 100 -6.13 7.65 1.15
C LEU A 100 -7.17 8.62 0.60
N ALA A 101 -7.84 9.41 1.45
CA ALA A 101 -8.77 10.46 1.00
C ALA A 101 -8.04 11.64 0.35
N GLY A 102 -6.71 11.75 0.48
CA GLY A 102 -5.90 12.71 -0.27
C GLY A 102 -5.70 12.35 -1.75
N ARG A 103 -6.10 11.13 -2.16
CA ARG A 103 -5.99 10.61 -3.54
C ARG A 103 -7.31 10.77 -4.30
N PHE A 104 -7.26 10.66 -5.62
CA PHE A 104 -8.45 10.68 -6.47
C PHE A 104 -9.32 9.44 -6.24
N ASN A 105 -10.54 9.62 -5.76
CA ASN A 105 -11.49 8.51 -5.62
C ASN A 105 -12.12 8.16 -6.98
N LEU A 106 -11.83 6.97 -7.51
CA LEU A 106 -12.39 6.52 -8.80
C LEU A 106 -13.82 5.99 -8.69
N THR A 107 -14.25 5.53 -7.52
CA THR A 107 -15.55 4.88 -7.30
C THR A 107 -16.76 5.68 -7.81
N PRO A 108 -16.83 7.02 -7.67
CA PRO A 108 -17.94 7.81 -8.22
C PRO A 108 -18.11 7.69 -9.75
N LEU A 109 -17.02 7.40 -10.49
CA LEU A 109 -17.04 7.21 -11.95
C LEU A 109 -17.41 5.79 -12.39
N LEU A 110 -17.37 4.85 -11.45
CA LEU A 110 -17.69 3.43 -11.65
C LEU A 110 -19.12 3.09 -11.26
N GLY A 111 -19.86 4.04 -10.64
CA GLY A 111 -21.25 3.84 -10.26
C GLY A 111 -22.19 3.61 -11.46
N PRO A 112 -23.35 2.99 -11.24
CA PRO A 112 -24.37 2.87 -12.29
C PRO A 112 -24.95 4.24 -12.64
N GLY A 113 -25.13 4.51 -13.93
CA GLY A 113 -25.76 5.75 -14.42
C GLY A 113 -24.78 6.77 -15.01
N LYS A 114 -25.22 8.02 -15.11
CA LYS A 114 -24.40 9.13 -15.63
C LYS A 114 -23.36 9.51 -14.57
N ALA A 115 -22.08 9.43 -14.95
CA ALA A 115 -20.99 9.85 -14.09
C ALA A 115 -21.11 11.35 -13.77
N ASP A 116 -20.68 11.72 -12.56
CA ASP A 116 -20.58 13.11 -12.15
C ASP A 116 -19.64 13.88 -13.10
N GLU A 117 -20.17 14.91 -13.77
CA GLU A 117 -19.45 15.65 -14.80
C GLU A 117 -18.22 16.38 -14.25
N ILE A 118 -18.30 16.86 -13.01
CA ILE A 118 -17.20 17.56 -12.33
C ILE A 118 -16.09 16.55 -12.05
N ILE A 119 -16.42 15.40 -11.47
CA ILE A 119 -15.43 14.36 -11.16
C ILE A 119 -14.82 13.80 -12.46
N LEU A 120 -15.62 13.62 -13.51
CA LEU A 120 -15.13 13.15 -14.81
C LEU A 120 -14.16 14.14 -15.45
N ALA A 121 -14.43 15.44 -15.35
CA ALA A 121 -13.52 16.48 -15.84
C ALA A 121 -12.21 16.52 -15.04
N ARG A 122 -12.27 16.33 -13.72
CA ARG A 122 -11.07 16.21 -12.85
C ARG A 122 -10.24 14.97 -13.21
N TRP A 123 -10.90 13.85 -13.50
CA TRP A 123 -10.25 12.63 -13.98
C TRP A 123 -9.48 12.85 -15.28
N ALA A 124 -10.11 13.47 -16.27
CA ALA A 124 -9.46 13.78 -17.55
C ALA A 124 -8.20 14.65 -17.35
N ARG A 125 -8.28 15.69 -16.50
CA ARG A 125 -7.15 16.56 -16.16
C ARG A 125 -6.03 15.84 -15.40
N LEU A 126 -6.36 14.84 -14.57
CA LEU A 126 -5.37 14.00 -13.90
C LEU A 126 -4.59 13.17 -14.93
N LEU A 127 -5.31 12.51 -15.85
CA LEU A 127 -4.68 11.70 -16.90
C LEU A 127 -3.77 12.53 -17.80
N GLU A 128 -4.23 13.72 -18.21
CA GLU A 128 -3.45 14.66 -19.01
C GLU A 128 -2.11 15.02 -18.34
N ARG A 129 -2.14 15.39 -17.05
CA ARG A 129 -0.94 15.75 -16.28
C ARG A 129 -0.02 14.58 -15.99
N LEU A 130 -0.58 13.38 -15.91
CA LEU A 130 0.19 12.15 -15.82
C LEU A 130 0.66 11.67 -17.20
N GLU A 131 0.36 12.38 -18.28
CA GLU A 131 0.64 11.98 -19.66
C GLU A 131 0.16 10.56 -19.97
N ILE A 132 -1.03 10.22 -19.46
CA ILE A 132 -1.70 8.96 -19.70
C ILE A 132 -2.82 9.22 -20.71
N ALA A 133 -2.88 8.40 -21.76
CA ALA A 133 -3.97 8.47 -22.73
C ALA A 133 -5.33 8.30 -22.04
N ALA A 134 -6.37 8.92 -22.58
CA ALA A 134 -7.70 8.84 -21.99
C ALA A 134 -8.14 7.38 -21.77
N ILE A 135 -8.53 7.05 -20.54
CA ILE A 135 -8.99 5.72 -20.16
C ILE A 135 -10.52 5.73 -20.11
N ASP A 136 -11.14 4.90 -20.95
CA ASP A 136 -12.58 4.66 -20.90
C ASP A 136 -12.92 3.71 -19.73
N LEU A 137 -13.62 4.26 -18.73
CA LEU A 137 -14.08 3.50 -17.56
C LEU A 137 -15.41 2.79 -17.80
N ALA A 138 -16.08 3.00 -18.94
CA ALA A 138 -17.39 2.41 -19.23
C ALA A 138 -17.44 0.89 -19.06
N PRO A 139 -16.41 0.10 -19.46
CA PRO A 139 -16.43 -1.36 -19.27
C PRO A 139 -16.43 -1.81 -17.80
N LEU A 140 -16.02 -0.95 -16.87
CA LEU A 140 -16.02 -1.26 -15.43
C LEU A 140 -17.22 -0.65 -14.68
N ARG A 141 -18.09 0.11 -15.34
CA ARG A 141 -19.26 0.72 -14.67
C ARG A 141 -20.22 -0.35 -14.16
N GLY A 142 -20.71 -0.16 -12.94
CA GLY A 142 -21.56 -1.12 -12.24
C GLY A 142 -20.83 -2.38 -11.73
N SER A 143 -19.51 -2.49 -11.98
CA SER A 143 -18.70 -3.60 -11.48
C SER A 143 -18.17 -3.31 -10.07
N ASP A 144 -17.96 -4.35 -9.27
CA ASP A 144 -17.33 -4.25 -7.96
C ASP A 144 -15.79 -4.22 -8.10
N VAL A 145 -15.25 -3.00 -8.26
CA VAL A 145 -13.82 -2.74 -8.36
C VAL A 145 -13.27 -2.45 -6.96
N ARG A 146 -12.41 -3.36 -6.46
CA ARG A 146 -11.85 -3.31 -5.11
C ARG A 146 -10.34 -3.06 -5.08
N ASP A 147 -9.66 -3.32 -6.18
CA ASP A 147 -8.22 -3.13 -6.30
C ASP A 147 -7.87 -2.39 -7.60
N PRO A 148 -6.99 -1.36 -7.56
CA PRO A 148 -6.59 -0.61 -8.75
C PRO A 148 -6.02 -1.49 -9.87
N SER A 149 -5.43 -2.65 -9.55
CA SER A 149 -4.94 -3.59 -10.56
C SER A 149 -6.01 -4.09 -11.54
N GLN A 150 -7.29 -4.06 -11.15
CA GLN A 150 -8.42 -4.39 -12.03
C GLN A 150 -8.58 -3.41 -13.20
N LEU A 151 -7.99 -2.21 -13.14
CA LEU A 151 -7.97 -1.29 -14.27
C LEU A 151 -7.24 -1.89 -15.50
N ARG A 152 -6.37 -2.89 -15.32
CA ARG A 152 -5.72 -3.62 -16.43
C ARG A 152 -6.68 -4.41 -17.32
N LEU A 153 -7.94 -4.55 -16.92
CA LEU A 153 -9.00 -5.11 -17.77
C LEU A 153 -9.45 -4.12 -18.85
N LEU A 154 -9.10 -2.84 -18.72
CA LEU A 154 -9.45 -1.80 -19.68
C LEU A 154 -8.43 -1.75 -20.84
N PRO A 155 -8.89 -1.49 -22.08
CA PRO A 155 -8.00 -1.21 -23.20
C PRO A 155 -7.06 -0.05 -22.89
N GLY A 156 -5.77 -0.20 -23.20
CA GLY A 156 -4.76 0.85 -23.01
C GLY A 156 -4.18 0.96 -21.59
N VAL A 157 -4.63 0.16 -20.63
CA VAL A 157 -4.08 0.14 -19.27
C VAL A 157 -3.11 -1.03 -19.11
N ASP A 158 -1.85 -0.79 -19.46
CA ASP A 158 -0.75 -1.73 -19.22
C ASP A 158 -0.13 -1.56 -17.82
N GLU A 159 0.92 -2.32 -17.54
CA GLU A 159 1.64 -2.24 -16.26
C GLU A 159 2.31 -0.88 -16.05
N SER A 160 2.80 -0.23 -17.11
CA SER A 160 3.46 1.07 -17.02
C SER A 160 2.45 2.18 -16.68
N THR A 161 1.31 2.18 -17.36
CA THR A 161 0.18 3.08 -17.09
C THR A 161 -0.33 2.87 -15.66
N LEU A 162 -0.54 1.62 -15.24
CA LEU A 162 -1.00 1.33 -13.90
C LEU A 162 0.00 1.83 -12.85
N ARG A 163 1.31 1.59 -13.02
CA ARG A 163 2.35 2.07 -12.10
C ARG A 163 2.39 3.60 -11.99
N ARG A 164 2.17 4.33 -13.09
CA ARG A 164 2.08 5.80 -13.08
C ARG A 164 0.83 6.30 -12.36
N LEU A 165 -0.28 5.58 -12.50
CA LEU A 165 -1.59 5.98 -12.00
C LEU A 165 -1.82 5.64 -10.52
N GLU A 166 -1.42 4.45 -10.09
CA GLU A 166 -1.71 3.86 -8.78
C GLU A 166 -1.37 4.77 -7.57
N PRO A 167 -0.26 5.55 -7.56
CA PRO A 167 0.04 6.46 -6.47
C PRO A 167 -1.02 7.55 -6.24
N TRP A 168 -1.80 7.89 -7.27
CA TRP A 168 -2.68 9.07 -7.29
C TRP A 168 -4.15 8.74 -7.10
N ILE A 169 -4.52 7.45 -7.16
CA ILE A 169 -5.92 7.00 -7.11
C ILE A 169 -6.20 6.17 -5.85
N ALA A 170 -7.48 6.14 -5.47
CA ALA A 170 -8.03 5.27 -4.44
C ALA A 170 -9.42 4.76 -4.85
N LEU A 171 -9.85 3.65 -4.25
CA LEU A 171 -11.18 3.07 -4.38
C LEU A 171 -11.86 3.14 -3.02
N LEU A 172 -12.47 4.29 -2.74
CA LEU A 172 -13.17 4.57 -1.48
C LEU A 172 -14.68 4.58 -1.72
N PRO A 173 -15.55 4.52 -0.69
CA PRO A 173 -16.97 4.75 -0.87
C PRO A 173 -17.25 6.02 -1.69
N GLY A 174 -18.25 6.00 -2.58
CA GLY A 174 -18.45 7.05 -3.59
C GLY A 174 -18.73 8.46 -3.03
N ASN A 175 -19.12 8.57 -1.76
CA ASN A 175 -19.30 9.85 -1.07
C ASN A 175 -18.06 10.32 -0.29
N ALA A 176 -16.95 9.59 -0.34
CA ALA A 176 -15.70 10.00 0.29
C ALA A 176 -15.16 11.27 -0.38
N PRO A 177 -15.00 12.37 0.35
CA PRO A 177 -14.46 13.60 -0.22
C PRO A 177 -12.96 13.50 -0.44
N LEU A 178 -12.44 14.28 -1.38
CA LEU A 178 -11.01 14.58 -1.49
C LEU A 178 -10.60 15.43 -0.30
N ASN A 179 -9.69 14.92 0.53
CA ASN A 179 -9.18 15.64 1.69
C ASN A 179 -8.15 16.71 1.26
N ILE A 180 -8.58 17.96 1.30
CA ILE A 180 -7.77 19.12 0.89
C ILE A 180 -6.56 19.37 1.78
N ASN A 181 -6.52 18.81 2.99
CA ASN A 181 -5.44 19.00 3.95
C ASN A 181 -4.30 17.97 3.79
N THR A 182 -4.53 16.89 3.05
CA THR A 182 -3.55 15.83 2.80
C THR A 182 -3.27 15.59 1.32
N THR A 183 -4.12 16.09 0.41
CA THR A 183 -3.94 15.96 -1.03
C THR A 183 -2.69 16.68 -1.55
N SER A 184 -2.22 16.29 -2.73
CA SER A 184 -1.02 16.83 -3.38
C SER A 184 -1.33 18.02 -4.30
N ALA A 185 -0.28 18.76 -4.68
CA ALA A 185 -0.38 19.81 -5.70
C ALA A 185 -0.93 19.26 -7.03
N LEU A 186 -0.50 18.06 -7.43
CA LEU A 186 -1.01 17.42 -8.65
C LEU A 186 -2.53 17.28 -8.59
N LEU A 187 -3.09 16.77 -7.49
CA LEU A 187 -4.54 16.60 -7.40
C LEU A 187 -5.28 17.93 -7.28
N LEU A 188 -4.74 18.91 -6.57
CA LEU A 188 -5.31 20.26 -6.56
C LEU A 188 -5.34 20.90 -7.95
N SER A 189 -4.31 20.68 -8.77
CA SER A 189 -4.27 21.20 -10.14
C SER A 189 -5.32 20.58 -11.06
N THR A 190 -5.91 19.45 -10.67
CA THR A 190 -7.06 18.87 -11.39
C THR A 190 -8.37 19.60 -11.11
N LEU A 191 -8.43 20.53 -10.15
CA LEU A 191 -9.63 21.34 -9.92
C LEU A 191 -9.85 22.28 -11.11
N GLU A 192 -11.11 22.63 -11.37
CA GLU A 192 -11.50 23.46 -12.50
C GLU A 192 -10.73 24.79 -12.48
N GLY A 193 -10.19 25.26 -13.61
CA GLY A 193 -9.48 26.55 -13.66
C GLY A 193 -8.26 26.69 -12.74
N MET A 194 -7.76 25.59 -12.16
CA MET A 194 -6.56 25.59 -11.33
C MET A 194 -5.32 25.36 -12.20
N SER A 195 -4.35 26.27 -12.11
CA SER A 195 -3.03 26.06 -12.71
C SER A 195 -2.12 25.25 -11.79
N ASP A 196 -1.07 24.66 -12.35
CA ASP A 196 -0.10 23.90 -11.56
C ASP A 196 0.67 24.82 -10.58
N SER A 197 0.94 26.06 -10.97
CA SER A 197 1.55 27.07 -10.11
C SER A 197 0.65 27.48 -8.94
N ASP A 198 -0.65 27.67 -9.21
CA ASP A 198 -1.61 28.01 -8.15
C ASP A 198 -1.76 26.85 -7.16
N ALA A 199 -1.81 25.61 -7.66
CA ALA A 199 -1.87 24.42 -6.83
C ALA A 199 -0.63 24.28 -5.94
N GLN A 200 0.57 24.52 -6.47
CA GLN A 200 1.81 24.53 -5.68
C GLN A 200 1.79 25.63 -4.61
N LEU A 201 1.34 26.84 -4.96
CA LEU A 201 1.21 27.94 -4.01
C LEU A 201 0.26 27.58 -2.87
N LEU A 202 -0.89 26.96 -3.17
CA LEU A 202 -1.85 26.50 -2.17
C LEU A 202 -1.30 25.42 -1.24
N ILE A 203 -0.41 24.54 -1.73
CA ILE A 203 0.30 23.59 -0.86
C ILE A 203 1.29 24.31 0.06
N GLN A 204 2.08 25.24 -0.49
CA GLN A 204 3.06 26.00 0.30
C GLN A 204 2.42 26.89 1.36
N GLN A 205 1.24 27.45 1.05
CA GLN A 205 0.47 28.31 1.94
C GLN A 205 -0.56 27.54 2.79
N ARG A 206 -0.64 26.21 2.66
CA ARG A 206 -1.57 25.40 3.43
C ARG A 206 -1.29 25.65 4.93
N PRO A 207 -2.30 26.03 5.72
CA PRO A 207 -2.12 26.20 7.16
C PRO A 207 -1.57 24.91 7.78
N ALA A 208 -0.73 25.02 8.81
CA ALA A 208 -0.13 23.85 9.46
C ALA A 208 -1.20 22.85 9.93
N GLU A 209 -2.25 23.34 10.59
CA GLU A 209 -3.40 22.55 11.03
C GLU A 209 -4.44 22.27 9.93
N GLY A 210 -4.12 22.61 8.67
CA GLY A 210 -5.03 22.50 7.54
C GLY A 210 -6.17 23.53 7.56
N TYR A 211 -6.98 23.50 6.52
CA TYR A 211 -8.22 24.26 6.42
C TYR A 211 -9.29 23.65 7.32
N PRO A 212 -10.16 24.46 7.96
CA PRO A 212 -11.23 23.96 8.83
C PRO A 212 -12.36 23.27 8.06
N ASP A 213 -12.61 23.69 6.82
CA ASP A 213 -13.65 23.14 5.95
C ASP A 213 -13.37 23.46 4.46
N ALA A 214 -14.10 22.79 3.57
CA ALA A 214 -13.96 22.96 2.13
C ALA A 214 -14.42 24.33 1.61
N GLY A 215 -15.36 24.99 2.29
CA GLY A 215 -15.82 26.34 1.96
C GLY A 215 -14.76 27.39 2.22
N THR A 216 -14.05 27.29 3.34
CA THR A 216 -12.89 28.13 3.67
C THR A 216 -11.78 27.97 2.63
N PHE A 217 -11.43 26.74 2.26
CA PHE A 217 -10.49 26.49 1.17
C PHE A 217 -10.96 27.09 -0.15
N ALA A 218 -12.24 26.92 -0.50
CA ALA A 218 -12.79 27.46 -1.75
C ALA A 218 -12.74 28.99 -1.84
N LEU A 219 -12.82 29.69 -0.70
CA LEU A 219 -12.61 31.14 -0.66
C LEU A 219 -11.15 31.51 -0.92
N VAL A 220 -10.21 30.88 -0.21
CA VAL A 220 -8.77 31.15 -0.33
C VAL A 220 -8.23 30.83 -1.73
N ALA A 221 -8.64 29.70 -2.29
CA ALA A 221 -8.25 29.30 -3.64
C ALA A 221 -8.97 30.09 -4.74
N GLY A 222 -9.85 31.04 -4.38
CA GLY A 222 -10.62 31.85 -5.33
C GLY A 222 -11.53 30.98 -6.22
N LEU A 223 -11.99 29.83 -5.69
CA LEU A 223 -12.81 28.86 -6.41
C LEU A 223 -14.20 29.44 -6.69
N LYS A 224 -14.78 30.19 -5.75
CA LYS A 224 -16.07 30.86 -5.93
C LYS A 224 -16.07 31.86 -7.09
N GLY A 225 -14.98 32.61 -7.28
CA GLY A 225 -14.82 33.55 -8.40
C GLY A 225 -14.64 32.87 -9.76
N ARG A 226 -14.36 31.56 -9.76
CA ARG A 226 -14.16 30.72 -10.94
C ARG A 226 -15.33 29.76 -11.22
N GLY A 227 -16.45 29.90 -10.48
CA GLY A 227 -17.64 29.04 -10.62
C GLY A 227 -17.47 27.62 -10.09
N ILE A 228 -16.48 27.40 -9.21
CA ILE A 228 -16.05 26.06 -8.80
C ILE A 228 -16.80 25.67 -7.52
N SER A 229 -17.48 24.53 -7.60
CA SER A 229 -18.19 23.96 -6.46
C SER A 229 -17.21 23.29 -5.49
N ALA A 230 -17.41 23.48 -4.18
CA ALA A 230 -16.77 22.69 -3.12
C ALA A 230 -17.20 21.20 -3.14
N HIS A 231 -17.97 20.81 -4.16
CA HIS A 231 -18.41 19.44 -4.42
C HIS A 231 -17.25 18.46 -4.45
N GLY A 232 -17.42 17.38 -3.69
CA GLY A 232 -16.41 16.32 -3.55
C GLY A 232 -15.17 16.73 -2.76
N LEU A 233 -15.11 17.93 -2.16
CA LEU A 233 -14.01 18.36 -1.31
C LEU A 233 -14.39 18.23 0.18
N GLY A 234 -13.38 17.96 1.01
CA GLY A 234 -13.55 17.85 2.45
C GLY A 234 -12.21 17.99 3.17
N VAL A 235 -12.28 17.90 4.49
CA VAL A 235 -11.11 18.04 5.38
C VAL A 235 -10.88 16.83 6.27
N GLY A 236 -11.82 15.88 6.28
CA GLY A 236 -11.75 14.68 7.10
C GLY A 236 -11.41 13.44 6.28
N SER A 237 -10.89 12.43 6.96
CA SER A 237 -10.67 11.11 6.38
C SER A 237 -10.99 9.99 7.36
N ARG A 238 -11.40 8.86 6.79
CA ARG A 238 -11.58 7.59 7.49
C ARG A 238 -10.66 6.51 6.95
N TRP A 239 -9.88 6.77 5.90
CA TRP A 239 -9.16 5.75 5.17
C TRP A 239 -7.68 6.07 5.16
N PHE A 240 -6.89 5.14 5.65
CA PHE A 240 -5.45 5.30 5.80
C PHE A 240 -4.75 4.10 5.20
N ARG A 241 -3.57 4.29 4.63
CA ARG A 241 -2.70 3.18 4.24
C ARG A 241 -1.46 3.19 5.10
N VAL A 242 -1.18 2.04 5.70
CA VAL A 242 0.04 1.77 6.44
C VAL A 242 0.96 0.97 5.55
N THR A 243 2.15 1.49 5.31
CA THR A 243 3.24 0.75 4.65
C THR A 243 4.29 0.43 5.70
N VAL A 244 4.61 -0.86 5.82
CA VAL A 244 5.68 -1.35 6.68
C VAL A 244 6.72 -2.05 5.83
N GLU A 245 7.96 -1.62 5.96
CA GLU A 245 9.12 -2.23 5.36
C GLU A 245 10.00 -2.81 6.46
N VAL A 246 10.28 -4.10 6.39
CA VAL A 246 11.17 -4.79 7.33
C VAL A 246 12.37 -5.29 6.57
N ALA A 247 13.57 -4.93 7.02
CA ALA A 247 14.84 -5.40 6.49
C ALA A 247 15.66 -6.07 7.59
N ALA A 248 16.02 -7.33 7.40
CA ALA A 248 16.92 -8.07 8.30
C ALA A 248 18.00 -8.79 7.46
N GLY A 249 19.24 -8.28 7.53
CA GLY A 249 20.31 -8.71 6.64
C GLY A 249 19.93 -8.58 5.16
N ARG A 250 19.83 -9.71 4.45
CA ARG A 250 19.43 -9.77 3.02
C ARG A 250 17.93 -9.95 2.81
N SER A 251 17.19 -10.28 3.85
CA SER A 251 15.76 -10.55 3.75
C SER A 251 14.98 -9.25 3.91
N ARG A 252 14.08 -8.98 2.97
CA ARG A 252 13.20 -7.81 3.02
C ARG A 252 11.75 -8.24 2.85
N LEU A 253 10.85 -7.54 3.53
CA LEU A 253 9.41 -7.72 3.43
C LEU A 253 8.73 -6.35 3.39
N ARG A 254 7.74 -6.19 2.51
CA ARG A 254 6.90 -5.01 2.43
C ARG A 254 5.44 -5.40 2.64
N LEU A 255 4.83 -4.87 3.70
CA LEU A 255 3.42 -5.01 4.01
C LEU A 255 2.72 -3.68 3.73
N VAL A 256 1.69 -3.70 2.89
CA VAL A 256 0.80 -2.56 2.67
C VAL A 256 -0.59 -2.93 3.16
N SER A 257 -1.14 -2.12 4.06
CA SER A 257 -2.41 -2.40 4.71
C SER A 257 -3.32 -1.17 4.65
N ASP A 258 -4.51 -1.36 4.09
CA ASP A 258 -5.51 -0.29 3.98
C ASP A 258 -6.47 -0.42 5.17
N LEU A 259 -6.62 0.68 5.90
CA LEU A 259 -7.41 0.80 7.12
C LEU A 259 -8.65 1.64 6.87
N GLU A 260 -9.74 1.31 7.54
CA GLU A 260 -10.94 2.14 7.59
C GLU A 260 -11.37 2.40 9.04
N ARG A 261 -11.72 3.64 9.35
CA ARG A 261 -12.35 4.03 10.61
C ARG A 261 -13.86 3.86 10.47
N ASP A 262 -14.41 2.94 11.25
CA ASP A 262 -15.84 2.71 11.27
C ASP A 262 -16.59 3.96 11.78
N PRO A 263 -17.61 4.48 11.06
CA PRO A 263 -18.27 5.72 11.42
C PRO A 263 -19.05 5.66 12.75
N LYS A 264 -19.48 4.47 13.18
CA LYS A 264 -20.30 4.31 14.37
C LYS A 264 -19.45 4.10 15.62
N SER A 265 -18.55 3.12 15.55
CA SER A 265 -17.70 2.69 16.66
C SER A 265 -16.40 3.48 16.77
N GLN A 266 -16.02 4.24 15.73
CA GLN A 266 -14.76 4.98 15.63
C GLN A 266 -13.50 4.10 15.69
N ARG A 267 -13.66 2.77 15.66
CA ARG A 267 -12.56 1.82 15.66
C ARG A 267 -11.97 1.71 14.26
N LEU A 268 -10.65 1.65 14.19
CA LEU A 268 -9.93 1.32 12.96
C LEU A 268 -9.94 -0.19 12.76
N ARG A 269 -10.24 -0.60 11.53
CA ARG A 269 -10.14 -1.98 11.05
C ARG A 269 -9.23 -2.06 9.84
N VAL A 270 -8.48 -3.15 9.73
CA VAL A 270 -7.75 -3.48 8.50
C VAL A 270 -8.73 -4.06 7.50
N VAL A 271 -8.87 -3.41 6.34
CA VAL A 271 -9.78 -3.81 5.27
C VAL A 271 -9.07 -4.71 4.26
N GLN A 272 -7.79 -4.45 4.01
CA GLN A 272 -6.98 -5.23 3.07
C GLN A 272 -5.52 -5.27 3.55
N ARG A 273 -4.87 -6.43 3.38
CA ARG A 273 -3.42 -6.59 3.56
C ARG A 273 -2.80 -7.15 2.28
N ARG A 274 -1.70 -6.56 1.84
CA ARG A 274 -0.91 -6.98 0.68
C ARG A 274 0.56 -7.11 1.06
N PHE A 275 1.13 -8.28 0.79
CA PHE A 275 2.58 -8.48 0.87
C PHE A 275 3.14 -8.24 -0.53
N LEU A 276 3.83 -7.12 -0.70
CA LEU A 276 4.37 -6.70 -1.99
C LEU A 276 5.85 -7.02 -2.09
N ALA A 277 6.35 -7.05 -3.32
CA ALA A 277 7.79 -7.07 -3.55
C ALA A 277 8.44 -5.90 -2.79
N PRO A 278 9.58 -6.12 -2.11
CA PRO A 278 10.34 -5.05 -1.50
C PRO A 278 10.70 -4.00 -2.55
N ILE A 279 10.67 -2.72 -2.19
CA ILE A 279 11.25 -1.69 -3.04
C ILE A 279 12.73 -2.00 -3.14
N GLN A 280 13.23 -2.22 -4.36
CA GLN A 280 14.66 -2.19 -4.60
C GLN A 280 15.07 -0.75 -4.30
N SER A 281 15.65 -0.52 -3.12
CA SER A 281 16.32 0.74 -2.85
C SER A 281 17.31 0.92 -3.99
N GLU A 282 17.16 1.97 -4.80
CA GLU A 282 18.25 2.44 -5.65
C GLU A 282 19.50 2.43 -4.78
N SER A 283 20.48 1.65 -5.22
CA SER A 283 21.79 1.62 -4.60
C SER A 283 22.22 3.07 -4.47
N SER A 284 22.44 3.52 -3.24
CA SER A 284 23.16 4.76 -2.98
C SER A 284 24.52 4.62 -3.66
N LEU A 285 24.66 5.26 -4.81
CA LEU A 285 25.91 5.56 -5.50
C LEU A 285 25.98 7.08 -5.65
#